data_AF-A0A382PTK3-F1
#
_entry.id   AF-A0A382PTK3-F1
#
_cell.length_a   1.000
_cell.length_b   1.000
_cell.length_c   1.000
_cell.angle_alpha   90.00
_cell.angle_beta   90.00
_cell.angle_gamma   90.00
#
_symmetry.space_group_name_H-M   'P 1'
#
loop_
_entity.id
_entity.type
_entity.pdbx_description
1 polymer ?
#
loop_
_entity_poly.entity_id
_entity_poly.type
_entity_poly.pdbx_seq_one_letter_code
_entity_poly.pdbx_strand_id
1 'polypeptide(L)'
;EFDRISTTTEFNDRKLLDGNLSASSGNSTILQLGINSNESNRFNINQEMNLTPVTSSALNFSADSIATEDAALQSMGKLTTAIEKLSAIRGRVGAVQERLQFAQDHLTRSVEEINGAISTMRDADFAEEFAGLTKNQILVQGAAAMIGQSNLIPQAVLTLLQEQ
;
A
#
# COMPACT_ATOMS: atom_id res chain seq x y z
N GLU A 1 -28.04 -2.90 26.55
CA GLU A 1 -26.58 -2.70 26.39
C GLU A 1 -26.03 -3.26 25.08
N PHE A 2 -26.29 -4.54 24.73
CA PHE A 2 -25.83 -5.12 23.46
C PHE A 2 -26.21 -4.29 22.22
N ASP A 3 -27.48 -3.90 22.10
CA ASP A 3 -27.96 -3.06 20.99
C ASP A 3 -27.37 -1.64 21.02
N ARG A 4 -27.05 -1.12 22.21
CA ARG A 4 -26.36 0.17 22.35
C ARG A 4 -24.95 0.08 21.76
N ILE A 5 -24.21 -0.98 22.04
CA ILE A 5 -22.87 -1.21 21.49
C ILE A 5 -22.95 -1.34 19.97
N SER A 6 -23.89 -2.14 19.45
CA SER A 6 -24.09 -2.32 18.01
C SER A 6 -24.37 -0.99 17.28
N THR A 7 -25.24 -0.16 17.83
CA THR A 7 -25.68 1.11 17.20
C THR A 7 -24.74 2.29 17.46
N THR A 8 -23.91 2.23 18.51
CA THR A 8 -22.97 3.32 18.83
C THR A 8 -21.57 3.12 18.24
N THR A 9 -21.21 1.90 17.83
CA THR A 9 -19.87 1.60 17.31
C THR A 9 -19.71 2.16 15.91
N GLU A 10 -18.83 3.14 15.76
CA GLU A 10 -18.57 3.83 14.51
C GLU A 10 -17.09 4.17 14.33
N PHE A 11 -16.70 4.32 13.07
CA PHE A 11 -15.39 4.82 12.68
C PHE A 11 -15.56 5.76 11.49
N ASN A 12 -14.98 6.96 11.58
CA ASN A 12 -15.17 8.03 10.58
C ASN A 12 -16.65 8.23 10.20
N ASP A 13 -17.51 8.41 11.22
CA ASP A 13 -18.96 8.59 11.11
C ASP A 13 -19.72 7.44 10.42
N ARG A 14 -19.06 6.30 10.19
CA ARG A 14 -19.68 5.09 9.66
C ARG A 14 -19.91 4.08 10.75
N LYS A 15 -21.17 3.73 10.96
CA LYS A 15 -21.57 2.59 11.78
C LYS A 15 -21.00 1.30 11.20
N LEU A 16 -20.49 0.45 12.09
CA LEU A 16 -19.76 -0.77 11.70
C LEU A 16 -20.59 -2.04 11.94
N LEU A 17 -21.44 -2.06 12.96
CA LEU A 17 -22.13 -3.26 13.45
C LEU A 17 -23.63 -3.28 13.15
N ASP A 18 -24.14 -2.29 12.42
CA ASP A 18 -25.56 -2.14 12.05
C ASP A 18 -25.93 -2.82 10.73
N GLY A 19 -24.97 -3.47 10.06
CA GLY A 19 -25.14 -4.11 8.76
C GLY A 19 -24.65 -3.27 7.58
N ASN A 20 -24.15 -2.06 7.79
CA ASN A 20 -23.58 -1.22 6.73
C ASN A 20 -22.34 -1.85 6.06
N LEU A 21 -21.64 -2.76 6.76
CA LEU A 21 -20.52 -3.57 6.26
C LEU A 21 -20.95 -4.95 5.72
N SER A 22 -22.25 -5.19 5.48
CA SER A 22 -22.72 -6.41 4.83
C SER A 22 -22.44 -6.39 3.34
N ALA A 23 -22.27 -7.57 2.74
CA ALA A 23 -22.09 -7.74 1.29
C ALA A 23 -23.31 -7.27 0.47
N SER A 24 -24.50 -7.23 1.09
CA SER A 24 -25.74 -6.73 0.47
C SER A 24 -25.97 -5.23 0.69
N SER A 25 -25.08 -4.53 1.41
CA SER A 25 -25.18 -3.09 1.60
C SER A 25 -25.01 -2.35 0.27
N GLY A 26 -25.86 -1.36 0.00
CA GLY A 26 -25.76 -0.52 -1.19
C GLY A 26 -24.55 0.43 -1.19
N ASN A 27 -23.88 0.58 -0.04
CA ASN A 27 -22.68 1.40 0.09
C ASN A 27 -21.48 0.52 0.50
N SER A 28 -20.58 0.27 -0.43
CA SER A 28 -19.40 -0.57 -0.20
C SER A 28 -18.22 0.25 0.31
N THR A 29 -17.60 -0.19 1.40
CA THR A 29 -16.30 0.32 1.86
C THR A 29 -15.19 -0.39 1.08
N ILE A 30 -14.55 0.37 0.19
CA ILE A 30 -13.44 -0.10 -0.64
C ILE A 30 -12.15 0.58 -0.19
N LEU A 31 -11.13 -0.23 0.06
CA LEU A 31 -9.75 0.22 0.26
C LEU A 31 -9.01 0.11 -1.06
N GLN A 32 -8.37 1.20 -1.49
CA GLN A 32 -7.48 1.17 -2.65
C GLN A 32 -6.09 0.71 -2.18
N LEU A 33 -5.68 -0.49 -2.57
CA LEU A 33 -4.37 -1.06 -2.18
C LEU A 33 -3.38 -1.11 -3.34
N GLY A 34 -3.85 -1.08 -4.59
CA GLY A 34 -2.99 -1.02 -5.77
C GLY A 34 -2.88 0.38 -6.39
N ILE A 35 -1.98 0.53 -7.34
CA ILE A 35 -1.63 1.83 -7.95
C ILE A 35 -2.68 2.28 -8.98
N ASN A 36 -3.32 1.33 -9.68
CA ASN A 36 -4.24 1.64 -10.78
C ASN A 36 -5.70 1.52 -10.34
N SER A 37 -6.62 2.14 -11.08
CA SER A 37 -8.06 2.13 -10.81
C SER A 37 -8.80 0.82 -11.13
N ASN A 38 -8.08 -0.25 -11.46
CA ASN A 38 -8.67 -1.55 -11.78
C ASN A 38 -9.31 -2.21 -10.55
N GLU A 39 -10.33 -3.04 -10.76
CA GLU A 39 -11.01 -3.72 -9.65
C GLU A 39 -10.09 -4.64 -8.84
N SER A 40 -9.11 -5.29 -9.47
CA SER A 40 -8.13 -6.14 -8.77
C SER A 40 -7.23 -5.37 -7.78
N ASN A 41 -7.15 -4.04 -7.89
CA ASN A 41 -6.38 -3.18 -7.00
C ASN A 41 -7.21 -2.65 -5.83
N ARG A 42 -8.49 -3.02 -5.77
CA ARG A 42 -9.46 -2.57 -4.78
C ARG A 42 -9.81 -3.72 -3.86
N PHE A 43 -9.70 -3.49 -2.57
CA PHE A 43 -10.09 -4.43 -1.53
C PHE A 43 -11.46 -4.02 -0.97
N ASN A 44 -12.49 -4.79 -1.28
CA ASN A 44 -13.85 -4.51 -0.82
C ASN A 44 -14.11 -5.19 0.53
N ILE A 45 -14.12 -4.39 1.61
CA ILE A 45 -14.31 -4.91 2.98
C ILE A 45 -15.67 -5.56 3.14
N ASN A 46 -16.72 -5.02 2.51
CA ASN A 46 -18.08 -5.55 2.64
C ASN A 46 -18.20 -6.98 2.10
N GLN A 47 -17.54 -7.28 0.98
CA GLN A 47 -17.58 -8.62 0.38
C GLN A 47 -16.78 -9.63 1.21
N GLU A 48 -15.58 -9.24 1.64
CA GLU A 48 -14.68 -10.12 2.39
C GLU A 48 -15.18 -10.37 3.82
N MET A 49 -15.58 -9.31 4.52
CA MET A 49 -15.98 -9.34 5.92
C MET A 49 -17.45 -9.71 6.10
N ASN A 50 -18.34 -9.34 5.16
CA ASN A 50 -19.82 -9.45 5.19
C ASN A 50 -20.38 -9.45 6.61
N LEU A 51 -20.29 -8.30 7.27
CA LEU A 51 -20.84 -8.09 8.61
C LEU A 51 -22.34 -7.81 8.48
N THR A 52 -23.13 -8.84 8.75
CA THR A 52 -24.57 -8.67 8.99
C THR A 52 -24.79 -7.91 10.30
N PRO A 53 -25.96 -7.27 10.50
CA PRO A 53 -26.25 -6.53 11.73
C PRO A 53 -26.03 -7.40 12.98
N VAL A 54 -25.36 -6.84 13.99
CA VAL A 54 -25.03 -7.50 15.25
C VAL A 54 -25.91 -6.93 16.36
N THR A 55 -27.23 -6.98 16.17
CA THR A 55 -28.22 -6.61 17.19
C THR A 55 -28.81 -7.85 17.85
N SER A 56 -29.42 -7.68 19.03
CA SER A 56 -30.11 -8.75 19.76
C SER A 56 -31.22 -9.40 18.93
N SER A 57 -31.89 -8.62 18.08
CA SER A 57 -32.91 -9.10 17.14
C SER A 57 -32.29 -9.87 15.98
N ALA A 58 -31.21 -9.36 15.36
CA ALA A 58 -30.54 -10.03 14.25
C ALA A 58 -29.86 -11.35 14.67
N LEU A 59 -29.40 -11.43 15.92
CA LEU A 59 -28.85 -12.65 16.52
C LEU A 59 -29.92 -13.54 17.16
N ASN A 60 -31.19 -13.13 17.14
CA ASN A 60 -32.37 -13.89 17.57
C ASN A 60 -32.44 -14.23 19.07
N PHE A 61 -32.03 -13.30 19.94
CA PHE A 61 -32.12 -13.44 21.42
C PHE A 61 -32.82 -12.26 22.12
N SER A 62 -33.44 -11.33 21.38
CA SER A 62 -33.99 -10.08 21.94
C SER A 62 -35.21 -10.23 22.87
N ALA A 63 -35.94 -11.34 22.80
CA ALA A 63 -37.18 -11.57 23.54
C ALA A 63 -37.14 -12.84 24.40
N ASP A 64 -35.94 -13.23 24.80
CA ASP A 64 -35.70 -14.44 25.57
C ASP A 64 -36.12 -14.27 27.03
N SER A 65 -36.93 -15.21 27.52
CA SER A 65 -37.47 -15.20 28.88
C SER A 65 -36.83 -16.30 29.71
N ILE A 66 -36.51 -15.98 30.96
CA ILE A 66 -35.93 -16.92 31.95
C ILE A 66 -36.98 -17.24 33.03
N ALA A 67 -38.26 -16.91 32.79
CA ALA A 67 -39.32 -17.04 33.80
C ALA A 67 -39.72 -18.50 34.10
N THR A 68 -39.42 -19.43 33.19
CA THR A 68 -39.72 -20.87 33.33
C THR A 68 -38.49 -21.68 32.93
N GLU A 69 -38.35 -22.90 33.46
CA GLU A 69 -37.25 -23.82 33.11
C GLU A 69 -37.14 -24.04 31.59
N ASP A 70 -38.25 -24.31 30.91
CA ASP A 70 -38.26 -24.53 29.46
C ASP A 70 -37.81 -23.29 28.68
N ALA A 71 -38.34 -22.11 29.01
CA ALA A 71 -37.91 -20.84 28.40
C ALA A 71 -36.42 -20.53 28.66
N ALA A 72 -35.89 -20.87 29.84
CA ALA A 72 -34.49 -20.71 30.17
C ALA A 72 -33.60 -21.62 29.30
N LEU A 73 -33.98 -22.88 29.10
CA LEU A 73 -33.26 -23.82 28.23
C LEU A 73 -33.25 -23.36 26.76
N GLN A 74 -34.38 -22.87 26.26
CA GLN A 74 -34.46 -22.32 24.90
C GLN A 74 -33.59 -21.07 24.73
N SER A 75 -33.59 -20.18 25.74
CA SER A 75 -32.76 -18.97 25.75
C SER A 75 -31.26 -19.31 25.77
N MET A 76 -30.86 -20.34 26.53
CA MET A 76 -29.48 -20.84 26.50
C MET A 76 -29.07 -21.31 25.11
N GLY A 77 -29.93 -22.06 24.41
CA GLY A 77 -29.68 -22.49 23.03
C GLY A 77 -29.47 -21.32 22.07
N LYS A 78 -30.34 -20.31 22.14
CA LYS A 78 -30.24 -19.10 21.31
C LYS A 78 -28.97 -18.30 21.60
N LEU A 79 -28.59 -18.15 22.87
CA LEU A 79 -27.35 -17.49 23.26
C LEU A 79 -26.11 -18.23 22.75
N THR A 80 -26.09 -19.57 22.81
CA THR A 80 -24.99 -20.36 22.22
C THR A 80 -24.87 -20.10 20.72
N THR A 81 -25.99 -20.14 19.99
CA THR A 81 -25.98 -19.81 18.55
C THR A 81 -25.54 -18.37 18.27
N ALA A 82 -25.93 -17.41 19.12
CA ALA A 82 -25.49 -16.01 18.99
C ALA A 82 -23.98 -15.87 19.21
N ILE A 83 -23.41 -16.59 20.19
CA ILE A 83 -21.97 -16.62 20.46
C ILE A 83 -21.20 -17.25 19.28
N GLU A 84 -21.71 -18.34 18.71
CA GLU A 84 -21.11 -18.98 17.52
C GLU A 84 -21.09 -18.02 16.33
N LYS A 85 -22.20 -17.32 16.05
CA LYS A 85 -22.27 -16.30 15.00
C LYS A 85 -21.28 -15.17 15.24
N LEU A 86 -21.18 -14.66 16.47
CA LEU A 86 -20.22 -13.59 16.82
C LEU A 86 -18.78 -14.07 16.65
N SER A 87 -18.50 -15.32 17.01
CA SER A 87 -17.17 -15.92 16.86
C SER A 87 -16.79 -16.08 15.40
N ALA A 88 -17.73 -16.50 14.55
CA ALA A 88 -17.55 -16.54 13.10
C ALA A 88 -17.28 -15.13 12.53
N ILE A 89 -18.04 -14.11 12.95
CA ILE A 89 -17.81 -12.71 12.55
C ILE A 89 -16.40 -12.26 12.95
N ARG A 90 -15.99 -12.50 14.20
CA ARG A 90 -14.64 -12.16 14.67
C ARG A 90 -13.54 -12.87 13.87
N GLY A 91 -13.74 -14.15 13.54
CA GLY A 91 -12.81 -14.90 12.70
C GLY A 91 -12.63 -14.28 11.32
N ARG A 92 -13.73 -13.81 10.71
CA ARG A 92 -13.69 -13.14 9.40
C ARG A 92 -13.01 -11.76 9.47
N VAL A 93 -13.28 -10.99 10.51
CA VAL A 93 -12.60 -9.71 10.76
C VAL A 93 -11.09 -9.94 10.93
N GLY A 94 -10.70 -10.95 11.71
CA GLY A 94 -9.30 -11.32 11.90
C GLY A 94 -8.62 -11.77 10.60
N ALA A 95 -9.29 -12.57 9.78
CA ALA A 95 -8.75 -12.98 8.47
C ALA A 95 -8.54 -11.79 7.52
N VAL A 96 -9.47 -10.82 7.52
CA VAL A 96 -9.31 -9.58 6.75
C VAL A 96 -8.16 -8.73 7.28
N GLN A 97 -8.01 -8.62 8.61
CA GLN A 97 -6.89 -7.92 9.23
C GLN A 97 -5.54 -8.50 8.81
N GLU A 98 -5.38 -9.83 8.88
CA GLU A 98 -4.14 -10.51 8.46
C GLU A 98 -3.83 -10.29 6.98
N ARG A 99 -4.85 -10.33 6.11
CA ARG A 99 -4.67 -10.02 4.69
C ARG A 99 -4.22 -8.58 4.45
N LEU A 100 -4.78 -7.62 5.20
CA LEU A 100 -4.36 -6.22 5.10
C LEU A 100 -2.94 -6.01 5.62
N GLN A 101 -2.55 -6.68 6.71
CA GLN A 101 -1.18 -6.64 7.22
C GLN A 101 -0.20 -7.21 6.19
N PHE A 102 -0.50 -8.38 5.61
CA PHE A 102 0.33 -8.97 4.56
C PHE A 102 0.43 -8.05 3.34
N ALA A 103 -0.68 -7.45 2.91
CA ALA A 103 -0.69 -6.51 1.80
C ALA A 103 0.16 -5.26 2.11
N GLN A 104 0.06 -4.71 3.32
CA GLN A 104 0.89 -3.59 3.77
C GLN A 104 2.38 -3.94 3.71
N ASP A 105 2.78 -5.08 4.28
CA ASP A 105 4.17 -5.51 4.32
C ASP A 105 4.72 -5.76 2.91
N HIS A 106 3.89 -6.32 2.02
CA HIS A 106 4.25 -6.52 0.62
C HIS A 106 4.41 -5.20 -0.13
N LEU A 107 3.47 -4.26 0.04
CA LEU A 107 3.52 -2.95 -0.60
C LEU A 107 4.73 -2.14 -0.12
N THR A 108 5.04 -2.21 1.17
CA THR A 108 6.21 -1.53 1.75
C THR A 108 7.51 -2.05 1.13
N ARG A 109 7.68 -3.38 1.07
CA ARG A 109 8.83 -4.00 0.39
C ARG A 109 8.91 -3.63 -1.08
N SER A 110 7.78 -3.64 -1.79
CA SER A 110 7.73 -3.24 -3.21
C SER A 110 8.15 -1.78 -3.40
N VAL A 111 7.75 -0.87 -2.50
CA VAL A 111 8.19 0.54 -2.52
C VAL A 111 9.69 0.66 -2.28
N GLU A 112 10.25 -0.10 -1.33
CA GLU A 112 11.70 -0.12 -1.07
C GLU A 112 12.48 -0.64 -2.28
N GLU A 113 12.04 -1.73 -2.90
CA GLU A 113 12.65 -2.30 -4.10
C GLU A 113 12.62 -1.32 -5.28
N ILE A 114 11.49 -0.66 -5.52
CA ILE A 114 11.35 0.34 -6.59
C ILE A 114 12.24 1.55 -6.32
N ASN A 115 12.28 2.06 -5.09
CA ASN A 115 13.14 3.18 -4.73
C ASN A 115 14.63 2.83 -4.89
N GLY A 116 15.02 1.61 -4.54
CA GLY A 116 16.37 1.09 -4.76
C GLY A 116 16.73 1.04 -6.25
N ALA A 117 15.84 0.52 -7.09
CA ALA A 117 16.02 0.49 -8.54
C ALA A 117 16.10 1.90 -9.16
N ILE A 118 15.30 2.85 -8.65
CA ILE A 118 15.39 4.26 -9.09
C ILE A 118 16.74 4.88 -8.70
N SER A 119 17.25 4.58 -7.50
CA SER A 119 18.56 5.06 -7.06
C SER A 119 19.67 4.55 -7.98
N THR A 120 19.69 3.24 -8.29
CA THR A 120 20.73 2.67 -9.14
C THR A 120 20.65 3.18 -10.59
N MET A 121 19.44 3.38 -11.12
CA MET A 121 19.27 4.02 -12.43
C MET A 121 19.80 5.46 -12.44
N ARG A 122 19.46 6.28 -11.43
CA ARG A 122 19.98 7.66 -11.33
C ARG A 122 21.49 7.72 -11.17
N ASP A 123 22.09 6.79 -10.43
CA ASP A 123 23.54 6.73 -10.25
C ASP A 123 24.24 6.35 -11.57
N ALA A 124 23.65 5.45 -12.36
CA ALA A 124 24.16 5.10 -13.68
C ALA A 124 24.10 6.30 -14.66
N ASP A 125 22.96 7.00 -14.71
CA ASP A 125 22.79 8.20 -15.54
C ASP A 125 23.78 9.31 -15.13
N PHE A 126 23.97 9.51 -13.82
CA PHE A 126 24.94 10.49 -13.31
C PHE A 126 26.38 10.11 -13.68
N ALA A 127 26.74 8.81 -13.59
CA ALA A 127 28.05 8.34 -13.98
C ALA A 127 28.33 8.54 -15.48
N GLU A 128 27.32 8.32 -16.34
CA GLU A 128 27.43 8.56 -17.78
C GLU A 128 27.64 10.03 -18.11
N GLU A 129 26.84 10.93 -17.53
CA GLU A 129 26.99 12.38 -17.70
C GLU A 129 28.34 12.88 -17.16
N PHE A 130 28.78 12.37 -16.00
CA PHE A 130 30.08 12.73 -15.42
C PHE A 130 31.25 12.26 -16.29
N ALA A 131 31.16 11.06 -16.88
CA ALA A 131 32.15 10.56 -17.82
C ALA A 131 32.19 11.41 -19.11
N GLY A 132 31.02 11.81 -19.62
CA GLY A 132 30.89 12.72 -20.76
C GLY A 132 31.52 14.09 -20.48
N LEU A 133 31.19 14.70 -19.34
CA LEU A 133 31.79 15.95 -18.86
C LEU A 133 33.32 15.82 -18.74
N THR A 134 33.80 14.75 -18.13
CA THR A 134 35.24 14.50 -17.95
C THR A 134 35.95 14.35 -19.29
N LYS A 135 35.38 13.59 -20.24
CA LYS A 135 35.90 13.44 -21.60
C LYS A 135 35.98 14.79 -22.31
N ASN A 136 34.92 15.60 -22.23
CA ASN A 136 34.90 16.92 -22.83
C ASN A 136 35.95 17.86 -22.21
N GLN A 137 36.12 17.80 -20.88
CA GLN A 137 37.15 18.58 -20.19
C GLN A 137 38.58 18.18 -20.64
N ILE A 138 38.84 16.88 -20.78
CA ILE A 138 40.11 16.35 -21.29
C ILE A 138 40.33 16.80 -22.74
N LEU A 139 39.31 16.76 -23.60
CA LEU A 139 39.40 17.24 -24.98
C LEU A 139 39.70 18.74 -25.06
N VAL A 140 39.07 19.56 -24.20
CA VAL A 140 39.33 21.00 -24.15
C VAL A 140 40.77 21.28 -23.69
N GLN A 141 41.26 20.58 -22.67
CA GLN A 141 42.65 20.70 -22.21
C GLN A 141 43.65 20.20 -23.26
N GLY A 142 43.34 19.09 -23.94
CA GLY A 142 44.14 18.55 -25.04
C GLY A 142 44.18 19.46 -26.26
N ALA A 143 43.04 20.07 -26.64
CA ALA A 143 42.97 21.06 -27.70
C ALA A 143 43.80 22.31 -27.35
N ALA A 144 43.73 22.80 -26.12
CA ALA A 144 44.56 23.90 -25.65
C ALA A 144 46.06 23.57 -25.70
N ALA A 145 46.45 22.36 -25.25
CA ALA A 145 47.83 21.88 -25.34
C ALA A 145 48.31 21.70 -26.79
N MET A 146 47.46 21.17 -27.69
CA MET A 146 47.76 21.06 -29.11
C MET A 146 47.91 22.41 -29.79
N ILE A 147 47.10 23.42 -29.44
CA ILE A 147 47.26 24.79 -29.95
C ILE A 147 48.62 25.37 -29.53
N GLY A 148 49.03 25.15 -28.27
CA GLY A 148 50.36 25.53 -27.80
C GLY A 148 51.49 24.83 -28.57
N GLN A 149 51.38 23.51 -28.79
CA GLN A 149 52.38 22.73 -29.52
C GLN A 149 52.42 23.10 -31.02
N SER A 150 51.27 23.36 -31.63
CA SER A 150 51.15 23.74 -33.04
C SER A 150 51.68 25.16 -33.31
N ASN A 151 51.72 26.05 -32.32
CA ASN A 151 52.39 27.35 -32.44
C ASN A 151 53.93 27.25 -32.36
N LEU A 152 54.47 26.22 -31.69
CA LEU A 152 55.91 26.00 -31.56
C LEU A 152 56.54 25.35 -32.81
N ILE A 153 55.77 24.52 -33.53
CA ILE A 153 56.25 23.84 -34.75
C ILE A 153 56.65 24.83 -35.87
N PRO A 154 55.85 25.86 -36.22
CA PRO A 154 56.23 26.87 -37.22
C PRO A 154 57.46 27.68 -36.83
N GLN A 155 57.68 27.95 -35.52
CA GLN A 155 58.86 28.69 -35.06
C GLN A 155 60.14 27.86 -35.21
N ALA A 156 60.10 26.56 -34.92
CA ALA A 156 61.23 25.66 -35.12
C ALA A 156 61.60 25.52 -36.62
N VAL A 157 60.60 25.56 -37.51
CA VAL A 157 60.83 25.57 -38.97
C VAL A 157 61.40 26.91 -39.44
N LEU A 158 60.98 28.04 -38.87
CA LEU A 158 61.54 29.35 -39.21
C LEU A 158 63.02 29.47 -38.81
N THR A 159 63.41 28.90 -37.67
CA THR A 159 64.83 28.84 -37.26
C THR A 159 65.66 27.95 -38.19
N LEU A 160 65.11 26.84 -38.69
CA LEU A 160 65.80 25.97 -39.67
C LEU A 160 65.92 26.59 -41.06
N LEU A 161 64.97 27.44 -41.48
CA LEU A 161 65.05 28.21 -42.73
C LEU A 161 65.95 29.46 -42.63
N GLN A 162 66.29 29.90 -41.42
CA GLN A 162 67.28 30.97 -41.18
C GLN A 162 68.72 30.43 -41.04
N GLU A 163 68.89 29.14 -40.76
CA GLU A 163 70.20 28.47 -40.65
C GLU A 163 70.66 27.75 -41.93
N GLN A 164 69.96 27.89 -43.07
CA GLN A 164 70.45 27.56 -44.41
C GLN A 164 70.69 28.81 -45.24
#